data_AF-X1T0W1-F1
#
_entry.id   AF-X1T0W1-F1
#
_cell.length_a   1.000
_cell.length_b   1.000
_cell.length_c   1.000
_cell.angle_alpha   90.00
_cell.angle_beta   90.00
_cell.angle_gamma   90.00
#
_symmetry.space_group_name_H-M   'P 1'
#
loop_
_entity.id
_entity.type
_entity.pdbx_description
1 polymer ?
#
loop_
_entity_poly.entity_id
_entity_poly.type
_entity_poly.pdbx_seq_one_letter_code
_entity_poly.pdbx_strand_id
1 'polypeptide(L)' 'QLDLFYEVKNNFTKEGKIQIVILFNKMDLANSDEIEYLKEKLNIRDEEYFLINALTGENIDKVIFYLKDKYDNS' A
#
# COMPACT_ATOMS: atom_id res chain seq x y z
N GLN A 1 -9.94 -0.38 10.40
CA GLN A 1 -9.18 -0.04 9.17
C GLN A 1 -9.15 -1.20 8.19
N LEU A 2 -8.87 -2.43 8.62
CA LEU A 2 -8.95 -3.63 7.76
C LEU A 2 -10.33 -3.81 7.11
N ASP A 3 -11.43 -3.61 7.86
CA ASP A 3 -12.78 -3.75 7.31
C ASP A 3 -13.06 -2.78 6.15
N LEU A 4 -12.60 -1.53 6.28
CA LEU A 4 -12.71 -0.53 5.21
C LEU A 4 -11.87 -0.92 3.99
N PHE A 5 -10.67 -1.47 4.19
CA PHE A 5 -9.86 -1.98 3.09
C PHE A 5 -10.59 -3.10 2.34
N TYR A 6 -11.17 -4.06 3.06
CA TYR A 6 -11.91 -5.16 2.46
C TYR A 6 -13.17 -4.70 1.75
N GLU A 7 -13.91 -3.76 2.34
CA GLU A 7 -15.07 -3.15 1.70
C GLU A 7 -14.66 -2.47 0.39
N VAL A 8 -13.60 -1.66 0.40
CA VAL A 8 -13.14 -0.96 -0.80
C VAL A 8 -12.65 -1.94 -1.86
N LYS A 9 -11.83 -2.93 -1.48
CA LYS A 9 -11.35 -3.98 -2.39
C LYS A 9 -12.52 -4.74 -3.02
N ASN A 10 -13.49 -5.17 -2.24
CA ASN A 10 -14.61 -5.97 -2.76
C ASN A 10 -15.56 -5.15 -3.62
N ASN A 11 -15.82 -3.89 -3.26
CA ASN A 11 -16.81 -3.06 -3.95
C ASN A 11 -16.25 -2.34 -5.17
N PHE A 12 -14.99 -1.92 -5.14
CA PHE A 12 -14.41 -1.06 -6.15
C PHE A 12 -13.39 -1.76 -7.05
N THR A 13 -12.84 -2.92 -6.68
CA THR A 13 -11.85 -3.60 -7.54
C THR A 13 -12.38 -4.83 -8.27
N LYS A 14 -13.66 -4.80 -8.65
CA LYS A 14 -14.34 -5.86 -9.45
C LYS A 14 -13.40 -6.45 -10.50
N GLU A 15 -13.15 -7.76 -10.40
CA GLU A 15 -12.39 -8.59 -11.35
C GLU A 15 -11.17 -7.89 -11.98
N GLY A 16 -10.30 -7.31 -11.15
CA GLY A 16 -8.97 -6.86 -11.61
C GLY A 16 -8.94 -5.60 -12.48
N LYS A 17 -10.06 -4.89 -12.64
CA LYS A 17 -10.12 -3.67 -13.48
C LYS A 17 -9.48 -2.44 -12.82
N ILE A 18 -9.31 -2.46 -11.50
CA ILE A 18 -8.71 -1.37 -10.74
C ILE A 18 -7.58 -1.94 -9.90
N GLN A 19 -6.37 -1.46 -10.15
CA GLN A 19 -5.18 -1.90 -9.46
C GLN A 19 -5.01 -1.15 -8.15
N ILE A 20 -4.84 -1.89 -7.05
CA ILE A 20 -4.63 -1.32 -5.72
C ILE A 20 -3.12 -1.20 -5.47
N VAL A 21 -2.71 -0.06 -4.94
CA VAL A 21 -1.36 0.16 -4.39
C VAL A 21 -1.51 0.32 -2.88
N ILE A 22 -0.78 -0.48 -2.11
CA ILE A 22 -0.89 -0.47 -0.64
C ILE A 22 0.21 0.41 -0.06
N LEU A 23 -0.20 1.38 0.75
CA LEU A 23 0.68 2.34 1.41
C LEU A 23 0.45 2.23 2.92
N PHE A 24 1.44 1.73 3.64
CA PHE A 24 1.48 1.77 5.10
C PHE A 24 2.14 3.08 5.53
N ASN A 25 1.34 3.98 6.08
CA ASN A 25 1.76 5.30 6.52
C ASN A 25 2.14 5.31 8.01
N LYS A 26 2.88 6.34 8.43
CA LYS A 26 3.44 6.49 9.79
C LYS A 26 4.48 5.42 10.13
N MET A 27 5.38 5.13 9.19
CA MET A 27 6.43 4.13 9.38
C MET A 27 7.34 4.41 10.59
N ASP A 28 7.40 5.64 11.07
CA ASP A 28 8.10 6.06 12.29
C ASP A 28 7.48 5.51 13.58
N LEU A 29 6.20 5.14 13.53
CA LEU A 29 5.46 4.60 14.67
C LEU A 29 5.12 3.11 14.51
N ALA A 30 5.26 2.56 13.31
CA ALA A 30 4.93 1.18 13.03
C ALA A 30 6.04 0.23 13.51
N ASN A 31 5.72 -0.63 14.47
CA ASN A 31 6.63 -1.72 14.86
C ASN A 31 6.62 -2.83 13.79
N SER A 32 7.73 -3.57 13.65
CA SER A 32 7.83 -4.72 12.72
C SER A 32 6.73 -5.74 12.93
N ASP A 33 6.30 -5.97 14.17
CA ASP A 33 5.25 -6.93 14.50
C ASP A 33 3.86 -6.50 13.97
N GLU A 34 3.56 -5.20 13.99
CA GLU A 34 2.32 -4.67 13.43
C GLU A 34 2.30 -4.77 11.91
N ILE A 35 3.44 -4.52 11.27
CA ILE A 35 3.59 -4.68 9.82
C ILE A 35 3.39 -6.14 9.43
N GLU A 36 4.00 -7.07 10.14
CA GLU A 36 3.83 -8.50 9.86
C GLU A 36 2.37 -8.95 10.07
N TYR A 37 1.73 -8.50 11.15
CA TYR A 37 0.31 -8.75 11.37
C TYR A 37 -0.57 -8.23 10.23
N LEU A 38 -0.30 -7.02 9.72
CA LEU A 38 -1.04 -6.45 8.58
C LEU A 38 -0.75 -7.22 7.29
N LYS A 39 0.49 -7.65 7.04
CA LYS A 39 0.85 -8.48 5.88
C LYS A 39 0.09 -9.80 5.87
N GLU A 40 0.09 -10.50 7.01
CA GLU A 40 -0.65 -11.75 7.18
C GLU A 40 -2.14 -11.54 6.98
N LYS A 41 -2.71 -10.50 7.59
CA LYS A 41 -4.14 -10.22 7.47
C LYS A 41 -4.54 -9.86 6.05
N LEU A 42 -3.73 -9.11 5.32
CA LEU A 42 -4.04 -8.70 3.94
C LEU A 42 -3.63 -9.74 2.89
N ASN A 43 -2.88 -10.77 3.29
CA ASN A 43 -2.29 -11.79 2.44
C ASN A 43 -1.43 -11.19 1.32
N ILE A 44 -0.46 -10.34 1.70
CA ILE A 44 0.42 -9.61 0.79
C ILE A 44 1.91 -9.86 1.11
N ARG A 45 2.77 -9.76 0.09
CA ARG A 45 4.23 -9.92 0.20
C ARG A 45 4.95 -8.57 0.33
N ASP A 46 6.23 -8.60 0.68
CA ASP A 46 7.06 -7.39 0.90
C ASP A 46 7.24 -6.50 -0.33
N GLU A 47 7.02 -7.05 -1.52
CA GLU A 47 7.02 -6.32 -2.80
C GLU A 47 5.67 -5.67 -3.16
N GLU A 48 4.63 -5.90 -2.36
CA GLU A 48 3.25 -5.49 -2.66
C GLU A 48 2.76 -4.27 -1.84
N TYR A 49 3.62 -3.71 -0.99
CA TYR A 49 3.33 -2.48 -0.24
C TYR A 49 4.54 -1.54 -0.16
N PHE A 50 4.27 -0.30 0.21
CA PHE A 50 5.30 0.68 0.58
C PHE A 50 5.10 1.14 2.02
N LEU A 51 6.21 1.27 2.75
CA LEU A 51 6.25 2.00 4.02
C LEU A 51 6.61 3.44 3.75
N ILE A 52 5.78 4.36 4.22
CA ILE A 52 5.98 5.79 4.00
C ILE A 52 5.80 6.56 5.30
N ASN A 53 6.41 7.75 5.32
CA ASN A 53 6.05 8.79 6.27
C ASN A 53 5.52 9.99 5.49
N ALA A 54 4.20 10.17 5.50
CA ALA A 54 3.58 11.30 4.80
C ALA A 54 3.88 12.67 5.45
N LEU A 55 4.30 12.70 6.72
CA LEU A 55 4.64 13.95 7.41
C LEU A 55 6.04 14.44 7.03
N THR A 56 7.03 13.53 6.97
CA THR A 56 8.41 13.88 6.61
C THR A 56 8.70 13.76 5.12
N GLY A 57 7.83 13.08 4.37
CA GLY A 57 8.03 12.77 2.94
C GLY A 57 8.88 11.53 2.71
N GLU A 58 9.28 10.80 3.76
CA GLU A 58 10.13 9.62 3.61
C GLU A 58 9.46 8.54 2.75
N ASN A 59 10.23 7.99 1.81
CA ASN A 59 9.84 6.98 0.83
C ASN A 59 8.71 7.39 -0.15
N ILE A 60 8.22 8.64 -0.12
CA ILE A 60 7.23 9.13 -1.07
C ILE A 60 7.78 9.12 -2.51
N ASP A 61 9.07 9.44 -2.69
CA ASP A 61 9.71 9.43 -4.01
C ASP A 61 9.67 8.04 -4.67
N LYS A 62 9.78 6.97 -3.87
CA LYS A 62 9.68 5.59 -4.36
C LYS A 62 8.27 5.29 -4.89
N VAL A 63 7.25 5.78 -4.20
CA VAL A 63 5.85 5.66 -4.62
C VAL A 63 5.62 6.44 -5.91
N ILE A 64 6.12 7.67 -6.00
CA ILE A 64 6.02 8.49 -7.21
C ILE A 64 6.71 7.80 -8.39
N PHE A 65 7.94 7.31 -8.19
CA PHE A 65 8.68 6.60 -9.22
C PHE A 65 7.91 5.37 -9.72
N TYR A 66 7.38 4.55 -8.81
CA TYR A 66 6.57 3.40 -9.16
C TYR A 66 5.31 3.77 -9.96
N LEU A 67 4.60 4.82 -9.55
CA LEU A 67 3.40 5.28 -10.26
C LEU A 67 3.76 5.83 -11.65
N LYS A 68 4.85 6.59 -11.78
CA LYS A 68 5.32 7.09 -13.07
C LYS A 68 5.73 5.95 -14.00
N ASP A 69 6.59 5.04 -13.54
CA ASP A 69 7.03 3.88 -14.35
C ASP A 69 5.83 3.08 -14.88
N LYS A 70 4.80 2.95 -14.05
CA LYS A 70 3.62 2.16 -14.34
C LYS A 70 2.60 2.81 -15.28
N TYR A 71 2.45 4.14 -15.22
CA TYR A 71 1.39 4.85 -15.95
C TYR A 71 1.92 5.81 -17.03
N ASP A 72 3.16 6.25 -16.95
CA ASP A 72 3.80 7.20 -17.88
C ASP A 72 4.46 6.50 -19.09
N ASN A 73 4.62 5.17 -19.05
CA ASN A 73 5.03 4.35 -20.20
C ASN A 73 3.86 3.94 -21.12
N SER A 74 2.82 4.77 -21.22
CA SER A 74 1.64 4.57 -22.09
C SER A 74 1.76 5.29 -23.43
#